data_AF-A0A742KTG3-F1
#
_entry.id   AF-A0A742KTG3-F1
#
_cell.length_a   1.000
_cell.length_b   1.000
_cell.length_c   1.000
_cell.angle_alpha   90.00
_cell.angle_beta   90.00
_cell.angle_gamma   90.00
#
_symmetry.space_group_name_H-M   'P 1'
#
loop_
_entity.id
_entity.type
_entity.pdbx_description
1 polymer ?
#
loop_
_entity_poly.entity_id
_entity_poly.type
_entity_poly.pdbx_seq_one_letter_code
_entity_poly.pdbx_strand_id
1 'polypeptide(L)'
;MFLKKDTLNYGADSAVLYELSGLQRVEYLEFLQKRTAKYDADMDGATETDKRVAYMQMAMEINAWLISRSLFNGDTTQAVDALYQSIQTTWSYEALDSGAEMVLVLSGLSADAEDNASDPGEKPENMTPEKS
;
A
#
# COMPACT_ATOMS: atom_id res chain seq x y z
N MET A 1 -14.89 -2.02 -13.89
CA MET A 1 -14.05 -1.58 -12.76
C MET A 1 -13.05 -0.55 -13.27
N PHE A 2 -12.80 0.54 -12.52
CA PHE A 2 -11.96 1.66 -12.95
C PHE A 2 -10.56 1.70 -12.32
N LEU A 3 -10.26 0.78 -11.40
CA LEU A 3 -8.99 0.73 -10.70
C LEU A 3 -7.93 0.01 -11.57
N LYS A 4 -6.72 0.58 -11.62
CA LYS A 4 -5.50 -0.05 -12.13
C LYS A 4 -5.27 -1.39 -11.43
N LYS A 5 -4.61 -2.30 -12.14
CA LYS A 5 -4.26 -3.62 -11.61
C LYS A 5 -3.00 -4.16 -12.26
N ASP A 6 -2.34 -5.06 -11.55
CA ASP A 6 -1.24 -5.86 -12.06
C ASP A 6 -1.26 -7.26 -11.41
N THR A 7 -0.43 -8.17 -11.90
CA THR A 7 -0.32 -9.53 -11.40
C THR A 7 0.97 -9.69 -10.61
N LEU A 8 0.84 -9.92 -9.31
CA LEU A 8 1.94 -10.41 -8.48
C LEU A 8 2.23 -11.86 -8.87
N ASN A 9 3.46 -12.16 -9.26
CA ASN A 9 3.94 -13.52 -9.48
C ASN A 9 4.91 -13.87 -8.35
N TYR A 10 4.64 -14.96 -7.62
CA TYR A 10 5.46 -15.38 -6.50
C TYR A 10 5.66 -16.90 -6.51
N GLY A 11 6.85 -17.35 -6.92
CA GLY A 11 7.11 -18.77 -7.12
C GLY A 11 6.23 -19.36 -8.23
N ALA A 12 5.43 -20.37 -7.89
CA ALA A 12 4.45 -20.98 -8.79
C ALA A 12 3.06 -20.35 -8.71
N ASP A 13 2.85 -19.45 -7.74
CA ASP A 13 1.56 -18.81 -7.46
C ASP A 13 1.50 -17.41 -8.05
N SER A 14 0.28 -16.91 -8.26
CA SER A 14 0.05 -15.54 -8.70
C SER A 14 -1.24 -14.97 -8.11
N ALA A 15 -1.29 -13.65 -7.97
CA ALA A 15 -2.45 -12.92 -7.49
C ALA A 15 -2.63 -11.62 -8.29
N VAL A 16 -3.86 -11.34 -8.71
CA VAL A 16 -4.19 -10.05 -9.36
C VAL A 16 -4.47 -9.03 -8.26
N LEU A 17 -3.62 -8.02 -8.18
CA LEU A 17 -3.70 -6.93 -7.21
C LEU A 17 -4.17 -5.66 -7.91
N TYR A 18 -5.03 -4.91 -7.23
CA TYR A 18 -5.59 -3.65 -7.70
C TYR A 18 -5.03 -2.48 -6.89
N GLU A 19 -5.04 -1.28 -7.48
CA GLU A 19 -4.86 -0.06 -6.68
C GLU A 19 -5.97 0.05 -5.62
N LEU A 20 -5.69 0.80 -4.56
CA LEU A 20 -6.70 1.20 -3.60
C LEU A 20 -7.71 2.16 -4.25
N SER A 21 -8.97 2.08 -3.82
CA SER A 21 -9.94 3.15 -4.12
C SER A 21 -9.57 4.45 -3.40
N GLY A 22 -10.18 5.57 -3.79
CA GLY A 22 -9.96 6.85 -3.12
C GLY A 22 -10.23 6.80 -1.61
N LEU A 23 -11.31 6.14 -1.19
CA LEU A 23 -11.64 5.96 0.23
C LEU A 23 -10.60 5.06 0.94
N GLN A 24 -10.21 3.95 0.33
CA GLN A 24 -9.24 3.02 0.91
C GLN A 24 -7.85 3.66 1.09
N ARG A 25 -7.47 4.63 0.25
CA ARG A 25 -6.23 5.40 0.48
C ARG A 25 -6.26 6.19 1.79
N VAL A 26 -7.39 6.82 2.09
CA VAL A 26 -7.58 7.54 3.37
C VAL A 26 -7.57 6.55 4.54
N GLU A 27 -8.31 5.44 4.41
CA GLU A 27 -8.34 4.38 5.42
C GLU A 27 -6.96 3.77 5.67
N TYR A 28 -6.14 3.63 4.62
CA TYR A 28 -4.76 3.16 4.73
C TYR A 28 -3.90 4.10 5.59
N LEU A 29 -3.97 5.41 5.31
CA LEU A 29 -3.21 6.41 6.07
C LEU A 29 -3.64 6.44 7.54
N GLU A 30 -4.94 6.33 7.81
CA GLU A 30 -5.44 6.19 9.19
C GLU A 30 -4.97 4.89 9.86
N PHE A 31 -4.97 3.77 9.13
CA PHE A 31 -4.50 2.49 9.65
C PHE A 31 -3.00 2.55 9.98
N LEU A 32 -2.20 3.10 9.06
CA LEU A 32 -0.77 3.31 9.24
C LEU A 32 -0.50 4.16 10.48
N GLN A 33 -1.17 5.31 10.61
CA GLN A 33 -1.03 6.20 11.77
C GLN A 33 -1.38 5.50 13.09
N LYS A 34 -2.46 4.71 13.12
CA LYS A 34 -2.87 3.96 14.33
C LYS A 34 -1.83 2.92 14.72
N ARG A 35 -1.23 2.22 13.75
CA ARG A 35 -0.22 1.19 13.99
C ARG A 35 1.11 1.78 14.46
N THR A 36 1.57 2.86 13.84
CA THR A 36 2.81 3.53 14.26
C THR A 36 2.67 4.15 15.64
N ALA A 37 1.56 4.85 15.93
CA ALA A 37 1.32 5.41 17.26
C ALA A 37 1.26 4.33 18.35
N LYS A 38 0.68 3.16 18.04
CA LYS A 38 0.68 2.01 18.96
C LYS A 38 2.09 1.48 19.19
N TYR A 39 2.88 1.30 18.12
CA TYR A 39 4.26 0.86 18.23
C TYR A 39 5.08 1.81 19.11
N ASP A 40 4.99 3.12 18.86
CA ASP A 40 5.73 4.13 19.63
C ASP A 40 5.36 4.12 21.11
N ALA A 41 4.06 3.97 21.42
CA ALA A 41 3.57 3.91 22.80
C ALA A 41 3.98 2.61 23.52
N ASP A 42 3.86 1.46 22.86
CA ASP A 42 4.15 0.16 23.46
C ASP A 42 5.65 -0.10 23.62
N MET A 43 6.49 0.48 22.75
CA MET A 43 7.92 0.20 22.68
C MET A 43 8.81 1.22 23.41
N ASP A 44 8.21 2.20 24.09
CA ASP A 44 8.96 3.13 24.95
C ASP A 44 9.67 2.37 26.08
N GLY A 45 10.97 2.58 26.22
CA GLY A 45 11.82 1.84 27.18
C GLY A 45 12.01 0.34 26.90
N ALA A 46 11.46 -0.21 25.81
CA ALA A 46 11.61 -1.63 25.46
C ALA A 46 13.03 -1.96 24.97
N THR A 47 13.40 -3.25 25.01
CA THR A 47 14.70 -3.69 24.50
C THR A 47 14.74 -3.62 22.97
N GLU A 48 15.95 -3.55 22.39
CA GLU A 48 16.12 -3.55 20.94
C GLU A 48 15.59 -4.85 20.28
N THR A 49 15.63 -5.98 20.99
CA THR A 49 15.05 -7.23 20.50
C THR A 49 13.52 -7.14 20.44
N ASP A 50 12.89 -6.60 21.48
CA ASP A 50 11.43 -6.45 21.52
C ASP A 50 10.96 -5.48 20.42
N LYS A 51 11.68 -4.35 20.26
CA LYS A 51 11.44 -3.38 19.19
C LYS A 51 11.51 -4.00 17.80
N ARG A 52 12.49 -4.89 17.56
CA ARG A 52 12.62 -5.58 16.27
C ARG A 52 11.45 -6.51 16.01
N VAL A 53 11.04 -7.30 17.00
CA VAL A 53 9.88 -8.21 16.87
C VAL A 53 8.60 -7.41 16.63
N ALA A 54 8.37 -6.36 17.41
CA ALA A 54 7.19 -5.50 17.25
C ALA A 54 7.18 -4.77 15.90
N TYR A 55 8.34 -4.36 15.39
CA TYR A 55 8.45 -3.71 14.09
C TYR A 55 8.07 -4.67 12.96
N MET A 56 8.59 -5.90 13.00
CA MET A 56 8.23 -6.94 12.01
C MET A 56 6.74 -7.25 12.05
N GLN A 57 6.15 -7.35 13.25
CA GLN A 57 4.71 -7.56 13.42
C GLN A 57 3.91 -6.40 12.82
N MET A 58 4.30 -5.16 13.12
CA MET A 58 3.65 -3.96 12.58
C MET A 58 3.73 -3.91 11.04
N ALA A 59 4.92 -4.17 10.47
CA ALA A 59 5.11 -4.19 9.02
C ALA A 59 4.25 -5.28 8.35
N MET A 60 4.20 -6.48 8.95
CA MET A 60 3.34 -7.57 8.48
C MET A 60 1.85 -7.18 8.48
N GLU A 61 1.38 -6.53 9.55
CA GLU A 61 0.00 -6.03 9.66
C GLU A 61 -0.32 -4.98 8.60
N ILE A 62 0.58 -4.02 8.37
CA ILE A 62 0.43 -2.98 7.35
C ILE A 62 0.37 -3.59 5.94
N ASN A 63 1.29 -4.49 5.63
CA ASN A 63 1.39 -5.13 4.32
C ASN A 63 0.17 -6.00 4.03
N ALA A 64 -0.26 -6.83 5.00
CA ALA A 64 -1.45 -7.65 4.86
C ALA A 64 -2.73 -6.79 4.68
N TRP A 65 -2.80 -5.63 5.32
CA TRP A 65 -3.94 -4.72 5.17
C TRP A 65 -4.06 -4.24 3.72
N LEU A 66 -2.96 -3.76 3.14
CA LEU A 66 -2.89 -3.29 1.74
C LEU A 66 -3.36 -4.37 0.76
N ILE A 67 -2.78 -5.57 0.87
CA ILE A 67 -3.08 -6.69 -0.01
C ILE A 67 -4.55 -7.12 0.14
N SER A 68 -5.10 -7.14 1.36
CA SER A 68 -6.50 -7.53 1.59
C SER A 68 -7.49 -6.60 0.88
N ARG A 69 -7.25 -5.29 0.93
CA ARG A 69 -8.13 -4.29 0.30
C ARG A 69 -7.99 -4.30 -1.22
N SER A 70 -6.78 -4.51 -1.70
CA SER A 70 -6.48 -4.74 -3.11
C SER A 70 -7.20 -5.96 -3.68
N LEU A 71 -7.12 -7.13 -3.02
CA LEU A 71 -7.81 -8.35 -3.47
C LEU A 71 -9.34 -8.21 -3.42
N PHE A 72 -9.87 -7.57 -2.37
CA PHE A 72 -11.30 -7.31 -2.25
C PHE A 72 -11.85 -6.43 -3.37
N ASN A 73 -11.06 -5.51 -3.91
CA ASN A 73 -11.47 -4.73 -5.08
C ASN A 73 -11.70 -5.62 -6.32
N GLY A 74 -10.97 -6.73 -6.43
CA GLY A 74 -11.15 -7.72 -7.50
C GLY A 74 -12.35 -8.64 -7.31
N ASP A 75 -12.73 -8.90 -6.06
CA ASP A 75 -13.89 -9.71 -5.70
C ASP A 75 -14.55 -9.20 -4.41
N THR A 76 -15.57 -8.36 -4.57
CA THR A 76 -16.29 -7.73 -3.46
C THR A 76 -17.26 -8.66 -2.75
N THR A 77 -17.37 -9.93 -3.17
CA THR A 77 -18.22 -10.92 -2.49
C THR A 77 -17.56 -11.51 -1.24
N GLN A 78 -16.23 -11.35 -1.11
CA GLN A 78 -15.47 -11.85 0.01
C GLN A 78 -15.55 -10.93 1.24
N ALA A 79 -15.44 -11.52 2.44
CA ALA A 79 -15.30 -10.75 3.66
C ALA A 79 -13.86 -10.22 3.78
N VAL A 80 -13.71 -8.91 3.67
CA VAL A 80 -12.38 -8.26 3.60
C VAL A 80 -11.52 -8.50 4.85
N ASP A 81 -12.14 -8.67 6.02
CA ASP A 81 -11.41 -8.97 7.25
C ASP A 81 -10.96 -10.44 7.33
N ALA A 82 -11.72 -11.35 6.70
CA ALA A 82 -11.28 -12.74 6.56
C ALA A 82 -10.11 -12.85 5.55
N LEU A 83 -10.13 -12.06 4.48
CA LEU A 83 -8.99 -11.92 3.57
C LEU A 83 -7.74 -11.44 4.30
N TYR A 84 -7.87 -10.39 5.12
CA TYR A 84 -6.77 -9.87 5.93
C TYR A 84 -6.16 -10.95 6.83
N GLN A 85 -6.97 -11.68 7.59
CA GLN A 85 -6.50 -12.78 8.45
C GLN A 85 -5.85 -13.93 7.66
N SER A 86 -6.43 -14.30 6.51
CA SER A 86 -5.88 -15.33 5.64
C SER A 86 -4.48 -14.93 5.15
N ILE A 87 -4.32 -13.70 4.66
CA ILE A 87 -3.03 -13.18 4.17
C ILE A 87 -1.98 -13.20 5.29
N GLN A 88 -2.31 -12.72 6.49
CA GLN A 88 -1.38 -12.74 7.64
C GLN A 88 -0.88 -14.14 8.02
N THR A 89 -1.67 -15.19 7.73
CA THR A 89 -1.36 -16.56 8.16
C THR A 89 -0.81 -17.45 7.06
N THR A 90 -0.99 -17.07 5.79
CA THR A 90 -0.66 -17.92 4.65
C THR A 90 0.41 -17.34 3.74
N TRP A 91 0.63 -16.03 3.75
CA TRP A 91 1.65 -15.39 2.91
C TRP A 91 2.98 -15.30 3.67
N SER A 92 4.10 -15.56 2.98
CA SER A 92 5.42 -15.35 3.56
C SER A 92 5.71 -13.85 3.71
N TYR A 93 6.70 -13.50 4.53
CA TYR A 93 7.08 -12.11 4.74
C TYR A 93 7.50 -11.42 3.42
N GLU A 94 8.23 -12.12 2.56
CA GLU A 94 8.68 -11.61 1.26
C GLU A 94 7.52 -11.44 0.27
N ALA A 95 6.52 -12.33 0.31
CA ALA A 95 5.31 -12.20 -0.49
C ALA A 95 4.47 -11.01 -0.03
N LEU A 96 4.38 -10.78 1.28
CA LEU A 96 3.72 -9.60 1.85
C LEU A 96 4.41 -8.31 1.44
N ASP A 97 5.74 -8.27 1.51
CA ASP A 97 6.54 -7.11 1.11
C ASP A 97 6.34 -6.79 -0.38
N SER A 98 6.52 -7.79 -1.25
CA SER A 98 6.35 -7.63 -2.70
C SER A 98 4.92 -7.24 -3.09
N GLY A 99 3.92 -7.85 -2.45
CA GLY A 99 2.51 -7.56 -2.71
C GLY A 99 2.11 -6.16 -2.24
N ALA A 100 2.57 -5.75 -1.06
CA ALA A 100 2.30 -4.42 -0.52
C ALA A 100 2.94 -3.33 -1.38
N GLU A 101 4.19 -3.51 -1.80
CA GLU A 101 4.88 -2.58 -2.68
C GLU A 101 4.14 -2.41 -4.00
N MET A 102 3.70 -3.51 -4.63
CA MET A 102 2.89 -3.44 -5.86
C MET A 102 1.60 -2.62 -5.64
N VAL A 103 0.90 -2.81 -4.51
CA VAL A 103 -0.31 -2.04 -4.20
C VAL A 103 0.01 -0.57 -4.00
N LEU A 104 1.11 -0.22 -3.33
CA LEU A 104 1.55 1.17 -3.14
C LEU A 104 1.87 1.84 -4.47
N VAL A 105 2.64 1.17 -5.35
CA VAL A 105 2.95 1.65 -6.71
C VAL A 105 1.68 1.86 -7.53
N LEU A 106 0.79 0.86 -7.59
CA LEU A 106 -0.49 0.96 -8.29
C LEU A 106 -1.34 2.14 -7.77
N SER A 107 -1.28 2.39 -6.46
CA SER A 107 -2.06 3.42 -5.78
C SER A 107 -1.45 4.81 -5.84
N GLY A 108 -0.20 4.96 -6.33
CA GLY A 108 0.55 6.22 -6.32
C GLY A 108 0.96 6.65 -4.91
N LEU A 109 1.29 5.70 -4.04
CA LEU A 109 1.66 5.90 -2.63
C LEU A 109 3.07 5.39 -2.30
N SER A 110 3.84 4.90 -3.28
CA SER A 110 5.23 4.50 -3.06
C SER A 110 6.11 5.73 -2.82
N ALA A 111 7.17 5.58 -2.01
CA ALA A 111 8.09 6.68 -1.68
C ALA A 111 8.84 7.22 -2.92
N ASP A 112 9.04 6.36 -3.93
CA ASP A 112 9.71 6.69 -5.19
C ASP A 112 8.75 7.28 -6.25
N ALA A 113 7.51 7.62 -5.88
CA ALA A 113 6.52 8.23 -6.76
C ALA A 113 6.80 9.71 -7.08
N GLU A 114 8.07 10.13 -7.13
CA GLU A 114 8.43 11.29 -7.93
C GLU A 114 8.01 11.00 -9.40
N ASP A 115 7.33 11.95 -10.03
CA ASP A 115 7.03 11.99 -11.48
C ASP A 115 5.82 11.23 -12.09
N ASN A 116 4.75 10.92 -11.35
CA ASN A 116 3.47 10.51 -12.00
C ASN A 116 2.23 11.35 -11.65
N ALA A 117 2.44 12.56 -11.10
CA ALA A 117 1.46 13.63 -11.25
C ALA A 117 1.66 14.34 -12.60
N SER A 118 1.52 13.59 -13.71
CA SER A 118 1.18 14.25 -14.97
C SER A 118 -0.27 14.72 -14.85
N ASP A 119 -0.42 15.94 -14.34
CA ASP A 119 -1.61 16.74 -14.58
C ASP A 119 -1.82 16.82 -16.10
N PRO A 120 -2.97 16.43 -16.67
CA PRO A 120 -3.22 16.58 -18.09
C PRO A 120 -3.53 18.03 -18.50
N GLY A 121 -3.32 19.01 -17.62
CA GLY A 121 -3.79 20.39 -17.75
C GLY A 121 -2.79 21.43 -18.26
N GLU A 122 -1.51 21.34 -17.94
CA GLU A 122 -0.59 22.45 -18.24
C GLU A 122 0.07 22.33 -19.61
N LYS A 123 -0.58 22.91 -20.62
CA LYS A 123 0.13 23.34 -21.83
C LYS A 123 1.02 24.54 -21.46
N PRO A 124 2.31 24.55 -21.83
CA PRO A 124 3.14 25.73 -21.61
C PRO A 124 2.62 26.88 -22.49
N GLU A 125 2.15 27.95 -21.84
CA GLU A 125 1.91 29.21 -22.54
C GLU A 125 3.23 29.73 -23.09
N ASN A 126 3.30 29.74 -24.42
CA ASN A 126 4.41 30.22 -25.20
C ASN A 126 4.53 31.75 -25.03
N MET A 127 5.28 32.22 -24.03
CA MET A 127 5.60 33.63 -23.89
C MET A 127 6.54 34.05 -25.03
N THR A 128 5.97 34.62 -26.07
CA THR A 128 6.72 35.31 -27.12
C THR A 128 7.19 36.67 -26.57
N PRO A 129 8.49 37.01 -26.67
CA PRO A 129 8.95 38.34 -26.28
C PRO A 129 8.76 39.31 -27.45
N GLU A 130 7.75 40.17 -27.40
CA GLU A 130 7.71 41.35 -28.26
C GLU A 130 8.63 42.44 -27.69
N LYS A 131 9.59 42.85 -28.50
CA LYS A 131 10.33 44.11 -28.35
C LYS A 131 9.38 45.29 -28.60
N SER A 132 9.41 46.29 -27.72
CA SER A 132 9.45 47.73 -28.06
C SER A 132 9.80 48.55 -26.84
#